data_AF-A7INY9-F1
#
_entry.id   AF-A7INY9-F1
#
_cell.length_a   1.000
_cell.length_b   1.000
_cell.length_c   1.000
_cell.angle_alpha   90.00
_cell.angle_beta   90.00
_cell.angle_gamma   90.00
#
_symmetry.space_group_name_H-M   'P 1'
#
loop_
_entity.id
_entity.type
_entity.pdbx_description
1 polymer ?
#
loop_
_entity_poly.entity_id
_entity_poly.type
_entity_poly.pdbx_seq_one_letter_code
_entity_poly.pdbx_strand_id
1 'polypeptide(L)'
;MRDYAGIHWRADEARLKTYAAATRAKGGAVVKIEIEVLDPSRLGYILQELAEIQRDQDAAAKAAVKPARAEAKKLAPAPRLLTYRGGE
;
A
#
# COMPACT_ATOMS: atom_id res chain seq x y z
N MET A 1 3.71 12.17 14.43
CA MET A 1 2.84 10.99 14.72
C MET A 1 2.43 10.42 13.38
N ARG A 2 2.43 9.10 13.22
CA ARG A 2 1.86 8.47 12.02
C ARG A 2 0.34 8.46 12.22
N ASP A 3 -0.40 9.21 11.40
CA ASP A 3 -1.85 9.11 11.39
C ASP A 3 -2.22 7.73 10.85
N TYR A 4 -2.78 6.89 11.72
CA TYR A 4 -3.26 5.58 11.32
C TYR A 4 -4.64 5.77 10.70
N ALA A 5 -4.78 5.38 9.43
CA ALA A 5 -6.06 5.35 8.76
C ALA A 5 -7.00 4.39 9.52
N GLY A 6 -8.15 4.91 9.98
CA GLY A 6 -9.04 4.22 10.88
C GLY A 6 -10.48 4.68 10.73
N ILE A 7 -11.39 3.84 11.23
CA ILE A 7 -12.81 4.16 11.35
C ILE A 7 -13.10 4.56 12.80
N HIS A 8 -13.97 5.55 13.00
CA HIS A 8 -14.17 6.17 14.29
C HIS A 8 -15.66 6.32 14.62
N TRP A 9 -16.01 6.15 15.89
CA TRP A 9 -17.36 6.37 16.41
C TRP A 9 -17.30 6.61 17.92
N ARG A 10 -18.36 7.19 18.47
CA ARG A 10 -18.55 7.29 19.92
C ARG A 10 -19.22 6.03 20.46
N ALA A 11 -19.05 5.78 21.76
CA ALA A 11 -19.58 4.58 22.41
C ALA A 11 -21.12 4.46 22.38
N ASP A 12 -21.81 5.59 22.22
CA ASP A 12 -23.27 5.68 22.06
C ASP A 12 -23.74 5.51 20.61
N GLU A 13 -22.84 5.58 19.63
CA GLU A 13 -23.17 5.49 18.21
C GLU A 13 -22.99 4.07 17.65
N ALA A 14 -21.92 3.38 18.08
CA ALA A 14 -21.62 2.02 17.66
C ALA A 14 -20.68 1.31 18.65
N ARG A 15 -20.58 -0.02 18.53
CA ARG A 15 -19.62 -0.84 19.27
C ARG A 15 -19.07 -1.99 18.43
N LEU A 16 -17.83 -2.37 18.71
CA LEU A 16 -17.23 -3.59 18.15
C LEU A 16 -17.79 -4.81 18.89
N LYS A 17 -18.48 -5.70 18.18
CA LYS A 17 -19.07 -6.91 18.76
C LYS A 17 -18.08 -8.06 18.77
N THR A 18 -17.47 -8.34 17.63
CA THR A 18 -16.43 -9.37 17.49
C THR A 18 -15.56 -9.08 16.27
N TYR A 19 -14.38 -9.68 16.24
CA TYR A 19 -13.51 -9.68 15.07
C TYR A 19 -12.84 -11.03 14.91
N ALA A 20 -12.56 -11.41 13.67
CA ALA A 20 -11.81 -12.62 13.34
C ALA A 20 -10.79 -12.29 12.24
N ALA A 21 -9.56 -12.75 12.41
CA ALA A 21 -8.50 -12.59 11.42
C ALA A 21 -8.02 -13.96 10.94
N ALA A 22 -7.86 -14.11 9.63
CA ALA A 22 -7.33 -15.30 9.00
C ALA A 22 -6.25 -14.92 7.98
N THR A 23 -5.07 -15.51 8.09
CA THR A 23 -4.01 -15.36 7.11
C THR A 23 -4.25 -16.29 5.92
N ARG A 24 -4.10 -15.79 4.70
CA ARG A 24 -4.22 -16.61 3.49
C ARG A 24 -2.87 -17.26 3.17
N ALA A 25 -2.91 -18.50 2.68
CA ALA A 25 -1.71 -19.29 2.37
C ALA A 25 -0.78 -18.62 1.32
N LYS A 26 -1.32 -17.80 0.42
CA LYS A 26 -0.55 -17.07 -0.61
C LYS A 26 -0.10 -15.67 -0.19
N GLY A 27 -0.11 -15.38 1.12
CA GLY A 27 0.12 -14.05 1.67
C GLY A 27 -1.16 -13.21 1.73
N GLY A 28 -1.16 -12.24 2.65
CA GLY A 28 -2.31 -11.40 2.97
C GLY A 28 -3.15 -11.93 4.14
N ALA A 29 -3.89 -11.03 4.78
CA ALA A 29 -4.81 -11.34 5.87
C ALA A 29 -6.22 -10.90 5.50
N VAL A 30 -7.21 -11.68 5.92
CA VAL A 30 -8.63 -11.31 5.89
C VAL A 30 -9.06 -11.04 7.31
N VAL A 31 -9.58 -9.85 7.55
CA VAL A 31 -10.20 -9.49 8.83
C VAL A 31 -11.69 -9.35 8.60
N LYS A 32 -12.48 -10.08 9.37
CA LYS A 32 -13.93 -9.93 9.49
C LYS A 32 -14.20 -9.16 10.77
N ILE A 33 -14.96 -8.08 10.67
CA ILE A 33 -15.31 -7.21 11.80
C ILE A 33 -16.82 -7.15 11.87
N GLU A 34 -17.39 -7.49 13.02
CA GLU A 34 -18.81 -7.29 13.30
C GLU A 34 -18.96 -6.04 14.17
N ILE A 35 -19.61 -5.02 13.61
CA ILE A 35 -19.89 -3.76 14.28
C ILE A 35 -21.40 -3.70 14.50
N GLU A 36 -21.80 -3.48 15.75
CA GLU A 36 -23.18 -3.19 16.09
C GLU A 36 -23.36 -1.68 16.09
N VAL A 37 -24.31 -1.19 15.30
CA VAL A 37 -24.58 0.23 15.13
C VAL A 37 -25.87 0.58 15.87
N LEU A 38 -25.78 1.57 16.75
CA LEU A 38 -26.88 2.06 17.59
C LEU A 38 -27.59 3.25 16.95
N ASP A 39 -26.84 4.14 16.26
CA ASP A 39 -27.37 5.23 15.45
C ASP A 39 -27.29 4.88 13.94
N PRO A 40 -28.42 4.72 13.23
CA PRO A 40 -28.43 4.44 11.80
C PRO A 40 -27.63 5.44 10.95
N SER A 41 -27.56 6.70 11.37
CA SER A 41 -26.80 7.73 10.65
C SER A 41 -25.30 7.44 10.67
N ARG A 42 -24.80 6.86 11.77
CA ARG A 42 -23.39 6.49 11.94
C ARG A 42 -22.94 5.42 10.95
N LEU A 43 -23.82 4.51 10.53
CA LEU A 43 -23.48 3.50 9.53
C LEU A 43 -23.01 4.14 8.22
N GLY A 44 -23.69 5.20 7.77
CA GLY A 44 -23.31 5.91 6.55
C GLY A 44 -21.91 6.49 6.63
N TYR A 45 -21.57 7.14 7.75
CA TYR A 45 -20.24 7.69 7.98
C TYR A 45 -19.16 6.59 8.04
N ILE A 46 -19.42 5.46 8.71
CA ILE A 46 -18.48 4.33 8.75
C ILE A 46 -18.19 3.80 7.33
N LEU A 47 -19.21 3.67 6.49
CA LEU A 47 -19.03 3.23 5.10
C LEU A 47 -18.23 4.23 4.27
N GLN A 48 -18.43 5.52 4.51
CA GLN A 48 -17.65 6.57 3.86
C GLN A 48 -16.17 6.53 4.28
N GLU A 49 -15.89 6.42 5.58
CA GLU A 49 -14.53 6.29 6.11
C GLU A 49 -13.83 5.05 5.52
N LEU A 50 -14.51 3.90 5.43
CA LEU A 50 -13.96 2.71 4.77
C LEU A 50 -13.61 2.95 3.30
N ALA A 51 -14.45 3.70 2.57
CA ALA A 51 -14.19 4.03 1.17
C ALA A 51 -13.01 5.01 1.02
N GLU A 52 -12.79 5.90 1.98
CA GLU A 52 -11.62 6.80 2.03
C GLU A 52 -10.34 5.99 2.29
N ILE A 53 -10.35 5.11 3.29
CA ILE A 53 -9.22 4.23 3.60
C ILE A 53 -8.83 3.37 2.39
N GLN A 54 -9.81 2.78 1.70
CA GLN A 54 -9.54 1.98 0.49
C GLN A 54 -8.89 2.82 -0.61
N ARG A 55 -9.39 4.04 -0.85
CA ARG A 55 -8.83 4.95 -1.86
C ARG A 55 -7.38 5.31 -1.54
N ASP A 56 -7.07 5.58 -0.27
CA ASP A 56 -5.72 5.91 0.18
C ASP A 56 -4.76 4.72 0.03
N GLN A 57 -5.22 3.52 0.38
CA GLN A 57 -4.45 2.28 0.20
C GLN A 57 -4.18 2.00 -1.27
N ASP A 58 -5.17 2.16 -2.14
CA ASP A 58 -5.02 1.97 -3.59
C ASP A 58 -4.06 3.00 -4.21
N ALA A 59 -4.16 4.26 -3.77
CA ALA A 59 -3.25 5.33 -4.20
C ALA A 59 -1.80 5.03 -3.79
N ALA A 60 -1.59 4.59 -2.54
CA ALA A 60 -0.28 4.19 -2.04
C ALA A 60 0.29 2.98 -2.81
N ALA A 61 -0.53 1.96 -3.08
CA ALA A 61 -0.13 0.79 -3.86
C ALA A 61 0.28 1.18 -5.29
N LYS A 62 -0.46 2.08 -5.95
CA LYS A 62 -0.12 2.59 -7.28
C LYS A 62 1.17 3.43 -7.28
N ALA A 63 1.39 4.23 -6.24
CA ALA A 63 2.60 5.02 -6.11
C ALA A 63 3.87 4.15 -5.97
N ALA A 64 3.77 3.02 -5.25
CA ALA A 64 4.87 2.07 -5.09
C ALA A 64 5.26 1.34 -6.39
N VAL A 65 4.36 1.25 -7.36
CA VAL A 65 4.58 0.52 -8.63
C VAL A 65 5.20 1.40 -9.73
N LYS A 66 5.24 2.74 -9.58
CA LYS A 66 5.87 3.60 -10.60
C LYS A 66 7.38 3.29 -10.68
N PRO A 67 7.89 2.71 -11.79
CA PRO A 67 9.31 2.47 -11.93
C PRO A 67 10.02 3.83 -11.97
N ALA A 68 11.07 3.98 -11.16
CA ALA A 68 12.03 5.05 -11.34
C ALA A 68 12.47 5.01 -12.79
N ARG A 69 12.12 6.04 -13.56
CA ARG A 69 12.56 6.23 -14.95
C ARG A 69 14.08 6.10 -14.92
N ALA A 70 14.58 4.99 -15.46
CA ALA A 70 15.99 4.66 -15.44
C ALA A 70 16.77 5.84 -16.01
N GLU A 71 17.54 6.53 -15.16
CA GLU A 71 18.64 7.35 -15.63
C GLU A 71 19.55 6.40 -16.42
N ALA A 72 19.59 6.63 -17.73
CA ALA A 72 20.45 5.89 -18.62
C ALA A 72 21.89 6.03 -18.13
N LYS A 73 22.45 4.94 -17.57
CA LYS A 73 23.87 4.83 -17.29
C LYS A 73 24.62 5.19 -18.57
N LYS A 74 25.35 6.30 -18.55
CA LYS A 74 26.36 6.60 -19.57
C LYS A 74 27.39 5.47 -19.50
N LEU A 75 27.37 4.54 -20.47
CA LEU A 75 28.43 3.55 -20.62
C LEU A 75 29.74 4.29 -20.85
N ALA A 76 30.76 3.98 -20.04
CA ALA A 76 32.12 4.43 -20.29
C ALA A 76 32.61 3.88 -21.64
N PRO A 77 33.36 4.66 -22.44
CA PRO A 77 33.85 4.22 -23.74
C PRO A 77 34.79 3.01 -23.61
N ALA A 78 34.64 2.03 -24.50
CA ALA A 78 35.37 0.78 -24.49
C ALA A 78 36.90 0.98 -24.63
N PRO A 79 37.74 0.21 -23.91
CA PRO A 79 39.19 0.31 -24.01
C PRO A 79 39.67 -0.17 -25.38
N ARG A 80 40.50 0.63 -26.04
CA ARG A 80 41.11 0.28 -27.33
C ARG A 80 42.22 -0.75 -27.10
N LEU A 81 42.12 -1.90 -27.76
CA LEU A 81 43.17 -2.92 -27.77
C LEU A 81 44.39 -2.38 -28.55
N LEU A 82 45.53 -2.30 -27.87
CA LEU A 82 46.82 -2.00 -28.50
C LEU A 82 47.25 -3.23 -29.32
N THR A 83 47.15 -3.16 -30.65
CA THR A 83 47.81 -4.13 -31.52
C THR A 83 49.27 -3.69 -31.69
N TYR A 84 50.17 -4.22 -30.86
CA TYR A 84 51.61 -4.13 -31.14
C TYR A 84 51.99 -5.24 -32.12
N ARG A 85 52.26 -4.84 -33.37
CA ARG A 85 52.85 -5.67 -34.43
C ARG A 85 54.36 -5.53 -34.32
N GLY A 86 55.05 -6.60 -33.94
CA GLY A 86 56.51 -6.65 -33.95
C GLY A 86 57.08 -6.58 -35.37
N GLY A 87 58.29 -6.01 -35.46
CA GLY A 87 59.16 -5.86 -36.63
C GLY A 87 59.86 -4.49 -36.53
N GLU A 88 61.18 -4.36 -36.48
CA GLU A 88 62.31 -5.22 -36.89
C GLU A 88 63.36 -5.36 -35.77
#